data_AF-A0A964J6Q4-F1
#
_entry.id   AF-A0A964J6Q4-F1
#
_cell.length_a   1.000
_cell.length_b   1.000
_cell.length_c   1.000
_cell.angle_alpha   90.00
_cell.angle_beta   90.00
_cell.angle_gamma   90.00
#
_symmetry.space_group_name_H-M   'P 1'
#
loop_
_entity.id
_entity.type
_entity.pdbx_description
1 polymer ?
#
loop_
_entity_poly.entity_id
_entity_poly.type
_entity_poly.pdbx_seq_one_letter_code
_entity_poly.pdbx_strand_id
1 'polypeptide(L)'
;MADPEKPDPGFKLPNPAELSRSMADIAERSQRIVSEWLKRQGENPTTADPLNIGSAFLEMTAKLAANPAGLMQAQLGFWKDYMTLWQNTSKRMAGQEADAIIDTPGDRRFKDQSWKENDVFDFIKQSYLLFARYVQDVVKDTEGMDAKSAQKVDFYSRQFIDAMSPSNFVLTNPEVLRKTAESGGENLIKGLQNLLGDLERGKGQLRIKMTDMDAFKLGENISVTPGKVVYQNELMQLIQYTPEIGKVLKRPLLIGPPWINKFYILDLRPKNSFVRWAVSQGHTVFVISWVNPDEKLAEKNFEDYMRFGYLAALDAIEQATGEREVNAIGYCLGGTLLASTLAYMAAKGDDRIKTATFFVTMLDFTEAGELGVFIDDYQITALEDKMNKRGYLEGSEMATTFNMLRANDLIWSFVVNNYLLGNDPFPFDLLYWNADSTRMPAVMHSFYLRKMYQENLLSRPGGITLAGVPIVLANIKVPAYFLSTREDHIAPWKSTYRGTKLLGGANRFVLAASGHIAGVVNPPDGGKYSHWINPALPVDAEGWFDGSTEIPGSWWPDWQRWVTGFSNAKVAARIPGEGKLAAIEDAPGSYVRVRLS
;
A
#
# COMPACT_ATOMS: atom_id res chain seq x y z
N MET A 1 12.18 22.95 -56.07
CA MET A 1 10.82 23.21 -55.54
C MET A 1 10.79 22.58 -54.16
N ALA A 2 10.92 23.42 -53.13
CA ALA A 2 10.92 23.02 -51.74
C ALA A 2 9.46 22.90 -51.26
N ASP A 3 9.18 21.84 -50.52
CA ASP A 3 7.91 21.57 -49.84
C ASP A 3 7.71 22.61 -48.72
N PRO A 4 6.52 23.22 -48.55
CA PRO A 4 6.33 24.30 -47.59
C PRO A 4 6.27 23.77 -46.16
N GLU A 5 6.89 24.55 -45.27
CA GLU A 5 6.99 24.36 -43.83
C GLU A 5 5.67 23.92 -43.17
N LYS A 6 5.74 22.88 -42.33
CA LYS A 6 4.72 22.65 -41.30
C LYS A 6 4.76 23.86 -40.35
N PRO A 7 3.61 24.44 -39.98
CA PRO A 7 3.59 25.59 -39.09
C PRO A 7 4.10 25.19 -37.70
N ASP A 8 5.03 25.99 -37.19
CA ASP A 8 5.47 26.07 -35.80
C ASP A 8 4.23 26.03 -34.87
N PRO A 9 4.18 25.20 -33.81
CA PRO A 9 3.07 25.24 -32.86
C PRO A 9 3.16 26.54 -32.06
N GLY A 10 2.65 27.61 -32.65
CA GLY A 10 2.72 28.96 -32.13
C GLY A 10 2.10 29.05 -30.74
N PHE A 11 2.82 29.75 -29.87
CA PHE A 11 2.39 30.23 -28.56
C PHE A 11 0.95 30.77 -28.64
N LYS A 12 0.00 30.05 -28.05
CA LYS A 12 -1.40 30.48 -27.97
C LYS A 12 -1.55 31.41 -26.76
N LEU A 13 -2.10 32.61 -26.96
CA LEU A 13 -2.51 33.46 -25.84
C LEU A 13 -3.86 32.95 -25.28
N PRO A 14 -4.01 32.79 -23.96
CA PRO A 14 -5.27 32.35 -23.35
C PRO A 14 -6.37 33.40 -23.55
N ASN A 15 -7.62 32.96 -23.67
CA ASN A 15 -8.77 33.86 -23.84
C ASN A 15 -8.90 34.80 -22.62
N PRO A 16 -8.78 36.14 -22.79
CA PRO A 16 -8.75 37.09 -21.68
C PRO A 16 -10.00 37.06 -20.80
N ALA A 17 -11.18 36.78 -21.37
CA ALA A 17 -12.44 36.73 -20.63
C ALA A 17 -12.53 35.45 -19.76
N GLU A 18 -12.08 34.31 -20.27
CA GLU A 18 -12.02 33.05 -19.52
C GLU A 18 -10.94 33.07 -18.44
N LEU A 19 -9.80 33.70 -18.74
CA LEU A 19 -8.72 33.95 -17.77
C LEU A 19 -9.21 34.81 -16.61
N SER A 20 -9.89 35.94 -16.89
CA SER A 20 -10.42 36.81 -15.85
C SER A 20 -11.45 36.11 -14.96
N ARG A 21 -12.33 35.28 -15.53
CA ARG A 21 -13.30 34.48 -14.76
C ARG A 21 -12.61 33.43 -13.88
N SER A 22 -11.64 32.72 -14.45
CA SER A 22 -10.89 31.69 -13.71
C SER A 22 -10.10 32.30 -12.56
N MET A 23 -9.48 33.47 -12.77
CA MET A 23 -8.75 34.19 -11.71
C MET A 23 -9.66 34.70 -10.60
N ALA A 24 -10.89 35.15 -10.92
CA ALA A 24 -11.88 35.54 -9.92
C ALA A 24 -12.34 34.35 -9.06
N ASP A 25 -12.64 33.21 -9.68
CA ASP A 25 -12.99 31.96 -8.97
C ASP A 25 -11.85 31.49 -8.06
N ILE A 26 -10.61 31.50 -8.57
CA ILE A 26 -9.40 31.15 -7.81
C ILE A 26 -9.23 32.06 -6.59
N ALA A 27 -9.42 33.37 -6.75
CA ALA A 27 -9.29 34.33 -5.66
C ALA A 27 -10.34 34.11 -4.55
N GLU A 28 -11.60 33.90 -4.93
CA GLU A 28 -12.70 33.62 -3.99
C GLU A 28 -12.45 32.32 -3.20
N ARG A 29 -12.10 31.24 -3.89
CA ARG A 29 -11.82 29.94 -3.28
C ARG A 29 -10.59 30.00 -2.37
N SER A 30 -9.52 30.68 -2.80
CA SER A 30 -8.30 30.86 -2.00
C SER A 30 -8.59 31.63 -0.70
N GLN A 31 -9.36 32.72 -0.77
CA GLN A 31 -9.73 33.51 0.41
C GLN A 31 -10.52 32.69 1.44
N ARG A 32 -11.45 31.83 0.98
CA ARG A 32 -12.20 30.91 1.83
C ARG A 32 -11.28 29.91 2.54
N ILE A 33 -10.40 29.23 1.80
CA ILE A 33 -9.48 28.23 2.35
C ILE A 33 -8.54 28.82 3.40
N VAL A 34 -7.94 29.99 3.10
CA VAL A 34 -7.04 30.68 4.05
C VAL A 34 -7.78 31.08 5.33
N SER A 35 -9.02 31.56 5.19
CA SER A 35 -9.84 31.93 6.35
C SER A 35 -10.20 30.73 7.23
N GLU A 36 -10.51 29.57 6.62
CA GLU A 36 -10.79 28.33 7.35
C GLU A 36 -9.53 27.76 8.02
N TRP A 37 -8.38 27.83 7.35
CA TRP A 37 -7.10 27.38 7.90
C TRP A 37 -6.67 28.22 9.11
N LEU A 38 -6.77 29.55 9.03
CA LEU A 38 -6.45 30.47 10.13
C LEU A 38 -7.33 30.23 11.37
N LYS A 39 -8.63 29.96 11.17
CA LYS A 39 -9.54 29.62 12.28
C LYS A 39 -9.12 28.35 13.01
N ARG A 40 -8.65 27.34 12.28
CA ARG A 40 -8.25 26.03 12.84
C ARG A 40 -6.89 26.05 13.51
N GLN A 41 -5.93 26.84 13.01
CA GLN A 41 -4.62 26.98 13.65
C GLN A 41 -4.72 27.58 15.05
N GLY A 42 -5.72 28.41 15.32
CA GLY A 42 -6.00 28.95 16.66
C GLY A 42 -6.44 27.90 17.69
N GLU A 43 -6.90 26.72 17.26
CA GLU A 43 -7.51 25.69 18.12
C GLU A 43 -6.56 24.53 18.47
N ASN A 44 -5.43 24.35 17.76
CA ASN A 44 -4.50 23.25 17.97
C ASN A 44 -3.03 23.71 17.83
N PRO A 45 -2.29 23.94 18.93
CA PRO A 45 -0.87 24.20 18.86
C PRO A 45 -0.12 22.95 18.37
N THR A 46 0.64 23.08 17.29
CA THR A 46 1.49 22.01 16.76
C THR A 46 2.69 21.77 17.66
N THR A 47 2.96 20.50 17.99
CA THR A 47 4.26 20.08 18.55
C THR A 47 5.37 20.29 17.53
N ALA A 48 6.55 20.71 17.99
CA ALA A 48 7.65 21.14 17.11
C ALA A 48 8.32 20.01 16.33
N ASP A 49 8.26 18.77 16.82
CA ASP A 49 8.77 17.57 16.13
C ASP A 49 8.05 16.28 16.59
N PRO A 50 6.79 16.06 16.19
CA PRO A 50 6.01 14.89 16.59
C PRO A 50 6.56 13.57 16.03
N LEU A 51 7.41 13.63 15.01
CA LEU A 51 7.97 12.45 14.34
C LEU A 51 9.39 12.10 14.83
N ASN A 52 9.94 12.91 15.74
CA ASN A 52 11.28 12.77 16.30
C ASN A 52 12.34 12.66 15.18
N ILE A 53 12.18 13.47 14.12
CA ILE A 53 13.07 13.50 12.96
C ILE A 53 14.33 14.29 13.30
N GLY A 54 14.19 15.39 14.03
CA GLY A 54 15.28 16.29 14.37
C GLY A 54 16.36 15.60 15.18
N SER A 55 15.99 14.72 16.13
CA SER A 55 16.99 13.98 16.92
C SER A 55 17.81 12.99 16.10
N ALA A 56 17.19 12.28 15.15
CA ALA A 56 17.88 11.33 14.28
C ALA A 56 18.87 12.04 13.32
N PHE A 57 18.48 13.20 12.77
CA PHE A 57 19.38 14.03 11.97
C PHE A 57 20.49 14.70 12.81
N LEU A 58 20.21 15.08 14.07
CA LEU A 58 21.24 15.57 14.99
C LEU A 58 22.26 14.49 15.34
N GLU A 59 21.83 13.24 15.55
CA GLU A 59 22.73 12.11 15.76
C GLU A 59 23.61 11.88 14.53
N MET A 60 23.02 11.82 13.33
CA MET A 60 23.78 11.71 12.08
C MET A 60 24.82 12.85 11.97
N THR A 61 24.43 14.08 12.25
CA THR A 61 25.33 15.25 12.21
C THR A 61 26.49 15.10 13.21
N ALA A 62 26.21 14.61 14.42
CA ALA A 62 27.24 14.35 15.43
C ALA A 62 28.21 13.23 15.00
N LYS A 63 27.70 12.16 14.38
CA LYS A 63 28.52 11.06 13.84
C LYS A 63 29.39 11.49 12.67
N LEU A 64 28.84 12.29 11.75
CA LEU A 64 29.59 12.89 10.64
C LEU A 64 30.68 13.86 11.15
N ALA A 65 30.38 14.66 12.18
CA ALA A 65 31.38 15.51 12.82
C ALA A 65 32.52 14.70 13.47
N ALA A 66 32.24 13.49 13.93
CA ALA A 66 33.23 12.57 14.48
C ALA A 66 34.06 11.84 13.40
N ASN A 67 33.58 11.77 12.15
CA ASN A 67 34.31 11.24 10.99
C ASN A 67 34.45 12.28 9.87
N PRO A 68 35.22 13.38 10.10
CA PRO A 68 35.39 14.44 9.11
C PRO A 68 36.12 13.97 7.85
N ALA A 69 36.94 12.92 7.95
CA ALA A 69 37.66 12.35 6.82
C ALA A 69 36.72 11.69 5.80
N GLY A 70 35.75 10.88 6.28
CA GLY A 70 34.74 10.25 5.42
C GLY A 70 33.87 11.29 4.71
N LEU A 71 33.40 12.31 5.44
CA LEU A 71 32.63 13.42 4.84
C LEU A 71 33.44 14.19 3.79
N MET A 72 34.71 14.49 4.07
CA MET A 72 35.58 15.17 3.11
C MET A 72 35.83 14.31 1.86
N GLN A 73 36.00 12.99 2.01
CA GLN A 73 36.17 12.07 0.90
C GLN A 73 34.91 12.01 0.01
N ALA A 74 33.71 11.90 0.61
CA ALA A 74 32.45 11.95 -0.12
C ALA A 74 32.29 13.28 -0.87
N GLN A 75 32.63 14.40 -0.23
CA GLN A 75 32.57 15.74 -0.83
C GLN A 75 33.55 15.88 -2.02
N LEU A 76 34.78 15.37 -1.89
CA LEU A 76 35.76 15.37 -2.98
C LEU A 76 35.29 14.49 -4.16
N GLY A 77 34.69 13.33 -3.87
CA GLY A 77 34.08 12.46 -4.87
C GLY A 77 32.98 13.18 -5.64
N PHE A 78 32.04 13.81 -4.93
CA PHE A 78 30.98 14.62 -5.53
C PHE A 78 31.52 15.75 -6.42
N TRP A 79 32.52 16.50 -5.95
CA TRP A 79 33.15 17.57 -6.75
C TRP A 79 33.83 17.04 -8.02
N LYS A 80 34.50 15.89 -7.93
CA LYS A 80 35.11 15.24 -9.09
C LYS A 80 34.06 14.83 -10.12
N ASP A 81 32.97 14.21 -9.69
CA ASP A 81 31.88 13.84 -10.57
C ASP A 81 31.21 15.09 -11.18
N TYR A 82 31.03 16.15 -10.40
CA TYR A 82 30.45 17.40 -10.87
C TYR A 82 31.35 18.11 -11.91
N MET A 83 32.67 18.11 -11.70
CA MET A 83 33.62 18.59 -12.71
C MET A 83 33.57 17.75 -13.99
N THR A 84 33.39 16.44 -13.87
CA THR A 84 33.18 15.54 -15.02
C THR A 84 31.89 15.89 -15.76
N LEU A 85 30.83 16.25 -15.03
CA LEU A 85 29.56 16.70 -15.63
C LEU A 85 29.77 17.96 -16.46
N TRP A 86 30.45 18.97 -15.91
CA TRP A 86 30.79 20.18 -16.65
C TRP A 86 31.61 19.90 -17.92
N GLN A 87 32.58 19.00 -17.85
CA GLN A 87 33.38 18.59 -19.02
C GLN A 87 32.54 17.88 -20.08
N ASN A 88 31.70 16.92 -19.69
CA ASN A 88 30.84 16.18 -20.62
C ASN A 88 29.78 17.08 -21.25
N THR A 89 29.15 17.96 -20.48
CA THR A 89 28.18 18.93 -21.02
C THR A 89 28.86 19.92 -21.97
N SER A 90 30.08 20.39 -21.67
CA SER A 90 30.83 21.27 -22.57
C SER A 90 31.16 20.59 -23.90
N LYS A 91 31.53 19.30 -23.86
CA LYS A 91 31.78 18.48 -25.07
C LYS A 91 30.50 18.33 -25.90
N ARG A 92 29.37 18.02 -25.27
CA ARG A 92 28.06 17.88 -25.93
C ARG A 92 27.62 19.18 -26.60
N MET A 93 27.72 20.31 -25.90
CA MET A 93 27.43 21.63 -26.46
C MET A 93 28.36 21.99 -27.63
N ALA A 94 29.57 21.44 -27.67
CA ALA A 94 30.51 21.56 -28.79
C ALA A 94 30.26 20.54 -29.93
N GLY A 95 29.17 19.78 -29.88
CA GLY A 95 28.77 18.80 -30.89
C GLY A 95 29.49 17.44 -30.80
N GLN A 96 30.18 17.16 -29.69
CA GLN A 96 30.86 15.88 -29.45
C GLN A 96 29.97 14.93 -28.63
N GLU A 97 30.11 13.62 -28.85
CA GLU A 97 29.45 12.63 -28.00
C GLU A 97 30.14 12.54 -26.63
N ALA A 98 29.34 12.48 -25.57
CA ALA A 98 29.80 12.20 -24.23
C ALA A 98 28.73 11.41 -23.47
N ASP A 99 29.16 10.39 -22.73
CA ASP A 99 28.25 9.55 -21.97
C ASP A 99 27.66 10.29 -20.74
N ALA A 100 26.46 9.88 -20.35
CA ALA A 100 25.87 10.26 -19.08
C ALA A 100 26.69 9.70 -17.92
N ILE A 101 26.83 10.47 -16.84
CA ILE A 101 27.59 10.04 -15.65
C ILE A 101 26.79 9.04 -14.83
N ILE A 102 25.48 9.27 -14.70
CA ILE A 102 24.54 8.36 -14.07
C ILE A 102 23.52 7.93 -15.13
N ASP A 103 23.46 6.62 -15.35
CA ASP A 103 22.36 6.01 -16.10
C ASP A 103 21.21 5.64 -15.14
N THR A 104 19.99 5.97 -15.54
CA THR A 104 18.77 5.70 -14.76
C THR A 104 17.74 4.94 -15.59
N PRO A 105 18.06 3.72 -16.04
CA PRO A 105 17.15 2.94 -16.86
C PRO A 105 15.88 2.63 -16.05
N GLY A 106 14.74 3.10 -16.54
CA GLY A 106 13.43 2.87 -15.92
C GLY A 106 12.94 3.97 -14.98
N ASP A 107 13.70 5.04 -14.73
CA ASP A 107 13.19 6.20 -13.97
C ASP A 107 12.15 6.96 -14.79
N ARG A 108 10.88 6.81 -14.38
CA ARG A 108 9.72 7.36 -15.09
C ARG A 108 9.65 8.88 -15.03
N ARG A 109 10.33 9.54 -14.08
CA ARG A 109 10.39 11.01 -13.96
C ARG A 109 11.09 11.64 -15.15
N PHE A 110 12.07 10.92 -15.72
CA PHE A 110 12.90 11.39 -16.82
C PHE A 110 12.54 10.72 -18.16
N LYS A 111 11.27 10.33 -18.33
CA LYS A 111 10.75 9.64 -19.54
C LYS A 111 10.78 10.50 -20.82
N ASP A 112 10.68 11.83 -20.69
CA ASP A 112 10.63 12.76 -21.82
C ASP A 112 12.02 12.81 -22.49
N GLN A 113 12.08 12.69 -23.81
CA GLN A 113 13.34 12.66 -24.56
C GLN A 113 14.18 13.92 -24.37
N SER A 114 13.57 15.07 -24.06
CA SER A 114 14.27 16.32 -23.76
C SER A 114 15.25 16.17 -22.59
N TRP A 115 14.99 15.26 -21.65
CA TRP A 115 15.93 14.97 -20.56
C TRP A 115 17.24 14.33 -21.03
N LYS A 116 17.29 13.79 -22.25
CA LYS A 116 18.47 13.17 -22.85
C LYS A 116 19.03 14.01 -24.01
N GLU A 117 18.15 14.56 -24.83
CA GLU A 117 18.50 15.25 -26.07
C GLU A 117 18.89 16.72 -25.85
N ASN A 118 18.32 17.40 -24.85
CA ASN A 118 18.64 18.79 -24.56
C ASN A 118 19.71 18.89 -23.47
N ASP A 119 20.82 19.55 -23.78
CA ASP A 119 21.99 19.60 -22.89
C ASP A 119 21.74 20.33 -21.57
N VAL A 120 20.82 21.30 -21.54
CA VAL A 120 20.45 22.02 -20.29
C VAL A 120 19.64 21.10 -19.38
N PHE A 121 18.62 20.44 -19.92
CA PHE A 121 17.81 19.50 -19.13
C PHE A 121 18.61 18.27 -18.70
N ASP A 122 19.51 17.77 -19.56
CA ASP A 122 20.43 16.69 -19.18
C ASP A 122 21.37 17.13 -18.04
N PHE A 123 21.95 18.33 -18.11
CA PHE A 123 22.79 18.87 -17.05
C PHE A 123 22.03 19.01 -15.72
N ILE A 124 20.80 19.52 -15.74
CA ILE A 124 19.94 19.65 -14.55
C ILE A 124 19.65 18.27 -13.96
N LYS A 125 19.24 17.30 -14.79
CA LYS A 125 18.98 15.92 -14.37
C LYS A 125 20.23 15.27 -13.76
N GLN A 126 21.38 15.33 -14.43
CA GLN A 126 22.62 14.73 -13.96
C GLN A 126 23.12 15.40 -12.67
N SER A 127 23.01 16.73 -12.56
CA SER A 127 23.33 17.46 -11.32
C SER A 127 22.49 16.98 -10.14
N TYR A 128 21.18 16.80 -10.36
CA TYR A 128 20.28 16.25 -9.36
C TYR A 128 20.63 14.81 -8.97
N LEU A 129 20.86 13.93 -9.95
CA LEU A 129 21.18 12.53 -9.70
C LEU A 129 22.51 12.38 -8.94
N LEU A 130 23.50 13.24 -9.25
CA LEU A 130 24.77 13.30 -8.53
C LEU A 130 24.58 13.72 -7.07
N PHE A 131 23.76 14.75 -6.84
CA PHE A 131 23.43 15.21 -5.50
C PHE A 131 22.66 14.15 -4.71
N ALA A 132 21.68 13.49 -5.34
CA ALA A 132 20.91 12.42 -4.75
C ALA A 132 21.81 11.25 -4.30
N ARG A 133 22.71 10.80 -5.18
CA ARG A 133 23.70 9.77 -4.86
C ARG A 133 24.62 10.21 -3.73
N TYR A 134 25.14 11.43 -3.78
CA TYR A 134 25.99 11.98 -2.71
C TYR A 134 25.30 11.97 -1.35
N VAL A 135 24.06 12.45 -1.25
CA VAL A 135 23.30 12.45 0.01
C VAL A 135 23.05 11.02 0.49
N GLN A 136 22.68 10.10 -0.41
CA GLN A 136 22.46 8.70 -0.06
C GLN A 136 23.73 8.01 0.42
N ASP A 137 24.86 8.23 -0.24
CA ASP A 137 26.16 7.68 0.15
C ASP A 137 26.58 8.21 1.52
N VAL A 138 26.44 9.52 1.78
CA VAL A 138 26.73 10.12 3.10
C VAL A 138 25.85 9.51 4.20
N VAL A 139 24.55 9.32 3.93
CA VAL A 139 23.64 8.67 4.89
C VAL A 139 24.05 7.21 5.15
N LYS A 140 24.35 6.46 4.09
CA LYS A 140 24.69 5.03 4.16
C LYS A 140 26.04 4.77 4.83
N ASP A 141 27.02 5.63 4.58
CA ASP A 141 28.38 5.51 5.11
C ASP A 141 28.53 6.10 6.52
N THR A 142 27.45 6.63 7.11
CA THR A 142 27.46 7.10 8.50
C THR A 142 27.48 5.91 9.47
N GLU A 143 28.68 5.55 9.92
CA GLU A 143 28.87 4.45 10.87
C GLU A 143 28.42 4.78 12.31
N GLY A 144 28.01 3.75 13.04
CA GLY A 144 27.78 3.83 14.49
C GLY A 144 26.49 4.54 14.91
N MET A 145 25.56 4.75 13.99
CA MET A 145 24.16 5.10 14.30
C MET A 145 23.41 3.88 14.83
N ASP A 146 22.42 4.10 15.69
CA ASP A 146 21.47 3.03 15.99
C ASP A 146 20.64 2.67 14.74
N ALA A 147 20.27 1.40 14.60
CA ALA A 147 19.62 0.90 13.39
C ALA A 147 18.29 1.62 13.08
N LYS A 148 17.58 2.10 14.10
CA LYS A 148 16.28 2.76 13.92
C LYS A 148 16.47 4.20 13.47
N SER A 149 17.41 4.93 14.04
CA SER A 149 17.77 6.29 13.58
C SER A 149 18.36 6.25 12.17
N ALA A 150 19.20 5.26 11.86
CA ALA A 150 19.71 5.05 10.50
C ALA A 150 18.56 4.85 9.50
N GLN A 151 17.58 3.99 9.83
CA GLN A 151 16.38 3.77 8.99
C GLN A 151 15.53 5.05 8.84
N LYS A 152 15.33 5.82 9.91
CA LYS A 152 14.60 7.10 9.86
C LYS A 152 15.30 8.10 8.93
N VAL A 153 16.61 8.30 9.10
CA VAL A 153 17.41 9.24 8.31
C VAL A 153 17.40 8.83 6.84
N ASP A 154 17.62 7.56 6.55
CA ASP A 154 17.56 7.00 5.20
C ASP A 154 16.18 7.23 4.54
N PHE A 155 15.10 6.90 5.25
CA PHE A 155 13.73 7.14 4.77
C PHE A 155 13.48 8.62 4.46
N TYR A 156 13.68 9.52 5.42
CA TYR A 156 13.40 10.95 5.24
C TYR A 156 14.36 11.65 4.27
N SER A 157 15.60 11.17 4.14
CA SER A 157 16.54 11.68 3.13
C SER A 157 16.06 11.34 1.72
N ARG A 158 15.55 10.11 1.48
CA ARG A 158 14.90 9.77 0.20
C ARG A 158 13.69 10.67 -0.08
N GLN A 159 12.84 10.89 0.92
CA GLN A 159 11.68 11.79 0.80
C GLN A 159 12.10 13.20 0.35
N PHE A 160 13.15 13.74 0.96
CA PHE A 160 13.69 15.04 0.59
C PHE A 160 14.27 15.07 -0.83
N ILE A 161 15.08 14.06 -1.18
CA ILE A 161 15.68 13.92 -2.52
C ILE A 161 14.58 13.85 -3.59
N ASP A 162 13.54 13.06 -3.37
CA ASP A 162 12.46 12.93 -4.36
C ASP A 162 11.65 14.23 -4.48
N ALA A 163 11.42 14.93 -3.37
CA ALA A 163 10.76 16.23 -3.38
C ALA A 163 11.52 17.29 -4.18
N MET A 164 12.85 17.26 -4.10
CA MET A 164 13.74 18.18 -4.81
C MET A 164 14.00 17.79 -6.27
N SER A 165 13.37 16.73 -6.78
CA SER A 165 13.54 16.33 -8.19
C SER A 165 13.18 17.48 -9.14
N PRO A 166 14.01 17.77 -10.16
CA PRO A 166 13.73 18.82 -11.13
C PRO A 166 12.49 18.55 -11.99
N SER A 167 12.00 17.31 -12.02
CA SER A 167 10.71 16.97 -12.64
C SER A 167 9.52 17.60 -11.93
N ASN A 168 9.66 18.03 -10.68
CA ASN A 168 8.55 18.49 -9.85
C ASN A 168 8.27 20.00 -9.98
N PHE A 169 9.05 20.72 -10.78
CA PHE A 169 8.94 22.18 -10.90
C PHE A 169 8.70 22.61 -12.35
N VAL A 170 7.87 23.64 -12.51
CA VAL A 170 7.49 24.19 -13.83
C VAL A 170 8.71 24.60 -14.65
N LEU A 171 9.67 25.30 -14.04
CA LEU A 171 10.81 25.90 -14.75
C LEU A 171 11.87 24.89 -15.20
N THR A 172 11.87 23.69 -14.64
CA THR A 172 12.90 22.67 -14.88
C THR A 172 12.33 21.42 -15.54
N ASN A 173 11.01 21.32 -15.71
CA ASN A 173 10.36 20.18 -16.35
C ASN A 173 10.04 20.48 -17.83
N PRO A 174 10.69 19.79 -18.79
CA PRO A 174 10.50 20.05 -20.22
C PRO A 174 9.08 19.71 -20.70
N GLU A 175 8.43 18.67 -20.15
CA GLU A 175 7.05 18.29 -20.49
C GLU A 175 6.08 19.41 -20.07
N VAL A 176 6.27 19.95 -18.86
CA VAL A 176 5.44 21.04 -18.33
C VAL A 176 5.68 22.35 -19.08
N LEU A 177 6.92 22.72 -19.36
CA LEU A 177 7.24 23.93 -20.14
C LEU A 177 6.62 23.89 -21.53
N ARG A 178 6.77 22.76 -22.22
CA ARG A 178 6.18 22.53 -23.55
C ARG A 178 4.66 22.65 -23.49
N LYS A 179 4.02 21.95 -22.54
CA LYS A 179 2.57 22.01 -22.36
C LYS A 179 2.09 23.43 -22.05
N THR A 180 2.82 24.16 -21.21
CA THR A 180 2.51 25.54 -20.83
C THR A 180 2.57 26.48 -22.03
N ALA A 181 3.58 26.34 -22.88
CA ALA A 181 3.69 27.09 -24.13
C ALA A 181 2.56 26.74 -25.12
N GLU A 182 2.28 25.44 -25.31
CA GLU A 182 1.23 24.93 -26.21
C GLU A 182 -0.18 25.37 -25.78
N SER A 183 -0.46 25.40 -24.48
CA SER A 183 -1.78 25.77 -23.93
C SER A 183 -1.90 27.24 -23.52
N GLY A 184 -0.87 28.07 -23.71
CA GLY A 184 -0.90 29.46 -23.25
C GLY A 184 -1.03 29.60 -21.73
N GLY A 185 -0.54 28.63 -20.95
CA GLY A 185 -0.67 28.60 -19.49
C GLY A 185 -2.01 28.06 -18.94
N GLU A 186 -2.94 27.64 -19.79
CA GLU A 186 -4.22 27.04 -19.35
C GLU A 186 -4.03 25.80 -18.45
N ASN A 187 -3.00 24.99 -18.71
CA ASN A 187 -2.62 23.84 -17.88
C ASN A 187 -2.38 24.23 -16.41
N LEU A 188 -1.70 25.34 -16.15
CA LEU A 188 -1.39 25.81 -14.80
C LEU A 188 -2.64 26.36 -14.11
N ILE A 189 -3.55 26.99 -14.85
CA ILE A 189 -4.84 27.47 -14.33
C ILE A 189 -5.69 26.28 -13.88
N LYS A 190 -5.85 25.27 -14.75
CA LYS A 190 -6.54 24.02 -14.41
C LYS A 190 -5.87 23.32 -13.23
N GLY A 191 -4.54 23.28 -13.23
CA GLY A 191 -3.75 22.71 -12.15
C GLY A 191 -3.97 23.40 -10.80
N LEU A 192 -4.08 24.74 -10.79
CA LEU A 192 -4.41 25.50 -9.59
C LEU A 192 -5.86 25.24 -9.13
N GLN A 193 -6.81 25.13 -10.06
CA GLN A 193 -8.20 24.75 -9.73
C GLN A 193 -8.26 23.35 -9.09
N ASN A 194 -7.47 22.41 -9.59
CA ASN A 194 -7.31 21.07 -9.02
C ASN A 194 -6.72 21.13 -7.61
N LEU A 195 -5.64 21.91 -7.41
CA LEU A 195 -5.01 22.11 -6.10
C LEU A 195 -6.01 22.70 -5.08
N LEU A 196 -6.75 23.74 -5.47
CA LEU A 196 -7.78 24.34 -4.62
C LEU A 196 -8.89 23.34 -4.29
N GLY A 197 -9.31 22.51 -5.25
CA GLY A 197 -10.33 21.48 -5.02
C GLY A 197 -9.86 20.42 -4.02
N ASP A 198 -8.58 20.08 -4.05
CA ASP A 198 -7.97 19.14 -3.13
C ASP A 198 -7.79 19.72 -1.71
N LEU A 199 -7.49 21.02 -1.60
CA LEU A 199 -7.45 21.75 -0.33
C LEU A 199 -8.84 21.91 0.31
N GLU A 200 -9.85 22.23 -0.50
CA GLU A 200 -11.25 22.32 -0.05
C GLU A 200 -11.74 20.96 0.46
N ARG A 201 -11.49 19.89 -0.29
CA ARG A 201 -11.84 18.52 0.11
C ARG A 201 -11.13 18.08 1.39
N GLY A 202 -9.90 18.53 1.60
CA GLY A 202 -9.18 18.29 2.85
C GLY A 202 -9.45 19.30 3.95
N LYS A 203 -10.43 20.21 3.78
CA LYS A 203 -10.81 21.22 4.79
C LYS A 203 -9.58 22.02 5.28
N GLY A 204 -8.73 22.44 4.34
CA GLY A 204 -7.49 23.19 4.59
C GLY A 204 -6.22 22.33 4.70
N GLN A 205 -6.31 21.00 4.65
CA GLN A 205 -5.16 20.12 4.44
C GLN A 205 -5.13 19.64 2.99
N LEU A 206 -3.93 19.51 2.40
CA LEU A 206 -3.83 19.03 1.02
C LEU A 206 -4.15 17.53 0.94
N ARG A 207 -5.29 17.17 0.34
CA ARG A 207 -5.66 15.78 0.04
C ARG A 207 -5.61 15.53 -1.45
N ILE A 208 -4.46 15.10 -1.96
CA ILE A 208 -4.23 14.91 -3.42
C ILE A 208 -5.24 13.91 -4.02
N LYS A 209 -5.95 14.31 -5.10
CA LYS A 209 -6.83 13.40 -5.87
C LYS A 209 -5.99 12.48 -6.76
N MET A 210 -5.72 11.26 -6.32
CA MET A 210 -4.92 10.31 -7.11
C MET A 210 -5.74 9.51 -8.15
N THR A 211 -7.07 9.51 -8.05
CA THR A 211 -7.98 8.86 -9.00
C THR A 211 -9.30 9.61 -9.04
N ASP A 212 -10.07 9.42 -10.10
CA ASP A 212 -11.46 9.81 -10.08
C ASP A 212 -12.28 8.96 -9.09
N MET A 213 -12.86 9.62 -8.08
CA MET A 213 -13.65 8.97 -7.02
C MET A 213 -15.12 8.78 -7.42
N ASP A 214 -15.57 9.49 -8.45
CA ASP A 214 -16.94 9.40 -8.97
C ASP A 214 -17.07 8.31 -10.05
N ALA A 215 -15.94 7.88 -10.62
CA ALA A 215 -15.87 6.81 -11.61
C ALA A 215 -16.26 5.43 -11.07
N PHE A 216 -16.17 5.21 -9.75
CA PHE A 216 -16.44 3.91 -9.13
C PHE A 216 -17.57 3.98 -8.09
N LYS A 217 -18.48 3.01 -8.19
CA LYS A 217 -19.62 2.81 -7.30
C LYS A 217 -19.66 1.36 -6.86
N LEU A 218 -19.55 1.16 -5.54
CA LEU A 218 -19.56 -0.16 -4.91
C LEU A 218 -20.86 -0.90 -5.22
N GLY A 219 -20.74 -2.13 -5.72
CA GLY A 219 -21.86 -2.96 -6.14
C GLY A 219 -22.41 -2.66 -7.54
N GLU A 220 -21.96 -1.60 -8.21
CA GLU A 220 -22.35 -1.27 -9.60
C GLU A 220 -21.24 -1.58 -10.60
N ASN A 221 -20.00 -1.12 -10.32
CA ASN A 221 -18.86 -1.33 -11.23
C ASN A 221 -17.55 -1.72 -10.53
N ILE A 222 -17.53 -1.75 -9.20
CA ILE A 222 -16.46 -2.29 -8.36
C ILE A 222 -17.07 -3.13 -7.23
N SER A 223 -16.47 -4.26 -6.88
CA SER A 223 -17.07 -5.30 -6.01
C SER A 223 -18.45 -5.73 -6.48
N VAL A 224 -18.49 -6.25 -7.70
CA VAL A 224 -19.72 -6.63 -8.42
C VAL A 224 -19.88 -8.15 -8.55
N THR A 225 -19.04 -8.94 -7.90
CA THR A 225 -19.19 -10.39 -7.94
C THR A 225 -20.50 -10.78 -7.23
N PRO A 226 -21.44 -11.47 -7.90
CA PRO A 226 -22.75 -11.76 -7.33
C PRO A 226 -22.64 -12.59 -6.04
N GLY A 227 -23.41 -12.22 -5.03
CA GLY A 227 -23.42 -12.89 -3.73
C GLY A 227 -24.46 -12.31 -2.80
N LYS A 228 -24.58 -12.90 -1.61
CA LYS A 228 -25.49 -12.43 -0.54
C LYS A 228 -24.74 -12.35 0.78
N VAL A 229 -25.08 -11.36 1.60
CA VAL A 229 -24.76 -11.40 3.03
C VAL A 229 -25.64 -12.49 3.66
N VAL A 230 -25.03 -13.51 4.27
CA VAL A 230 -25.74 -14.66 4.87
C VAL A 230 -25.65 -14.67 6.40
N TYR A 231 -24.75 -13.88 6.97
CA TYR A 231 -24.63 -13.71 8.42
C TYR A 231 -24.11 -12.31 8.73
N GLN A 232 -24.53 -11.76 9.87
CA GLN A 232 -24.08 -10.47 10.35
C GLN A 232 -24.03 -10.47 11.87
N ASN A 233 -22.99 -9.87 12.43
CA ASN A 233 -22.91 -9.44 13.82
C ASN A 233 -22.37 -8.00 13.89
N GLU A 234 -22.07 -7.52 15.09
CA GLU A 234 -21.60 -6.15 15.31
C GLU A 234 -20.24 -5.81 14.67
N LEU A 235 -19.38 -6.80 14.37
CA LEU A 235 -18.05 -6.59 13.80
C LEU A 235 -17.94 -6.95 12.32
N MET A 236 -18.81 -7.81 11.79
CA MET A 236 -18.72 -8.24 10.40
C MET A 236 -20.04 -8.66 9.76
N GLN A 237 -20.08 -8.51 8.44
CA GLN A 237 -20.97 -9.21 7.53
C GLN A 237 -20.22 -10.34 6.85
N LEU A 238 -20.80 -11.53 6.79
CA LEU A 238 -20.26 -12.67 6.05
C LEU A 238 -20.99 -12.77 4.71
N ILE A 239 -20.23 -12.58 3.62
CA ILE A 239 -20.74 -12.66 2.25
C ILE A 239 -20.48 -14.07 1.72
N GLN A 240 -21.51 -14.74 1.20
CA GLN A 240 -21.37 -15.94 0.39
C GLN A 240 -21.59 -15.57 -1.09
N TYR A 241 -20.64 -15.90 -1.95
CA TYR A 241 -20.75 -15.60 -3.39
C TYR A 241 -21.57 -16.67 -4.12
N THR A 242 -22.31 -16.22 -5.13
CA THR A 242 -23.14 -17.07 -5.98
C THR A 242 -22.22 -17.95 -6.86
N PRO A 243 -22.44 -19.28 -6.90
CA PRO A 243 -21.62 -20.17 -7.71
C PRO A 243 -21.84 -19.94 -9.22
N GLU A 244 -20.76 -19.98 -10.00
CA GLU A 244 -20.82 -19.88 -11.48
C GLU A 244 -20.91 -21.26 -12.18
N ILE A 245 -20.71 -22.35 -11.44
CA ILE A 245 -20.70 -23.73 -11.97
C ILE A 245 -21.56 -24.67 -11.13
N GLY A 246 -22.12 -25.72 -11.76
CA GLY A 246 -23.08 -26.63 -11.10
C GLY A 246 -22.49 -27.58 -10.04
N LYS A 247 -21.17 -27.80 -10.03
CA LYS A 247 -20.48 -28.60 -9.00
C LYS A 247 -19.27 -27.84 -8.47
N VAL A 248 -19.22 -27.66 -7.15
CA VAL A 248 -18.19 -26.90 -6.43
C VAL A 248 -17.39 -27.82 -5.51
N LEU A 249 -16.22 -27.37 -5.06
CA LEU A 249 -15.41 -28.06 -4.06
C LEU A 249 -16.19 -28.21 -2.76
N LYS A 250 -16.03 -29.38 -2.13
CA LYS A 250 -16.71 -29.74 -0.89
C LYS A 250 -16.35 -28.76 0.22
N ARG A 251 -15.05 -28.57 0.50
CA ARG A 251 -14.58 -27.60 1.50
C ARG A 251 -14.81 -26.16 1.02
N PRO A 252 -15.58 -25.33 1.75
CA PRO A 252 -15.69 -23.92 1.45
C PRO A 252 -14.36 -23.18 1.64
N LEU A 253 -14.27 -21.99 1.05
CA LEU A 253 -13.14 -21.07 1.18
C LEU A 253 -13.56 -19.84 1.98
N LEU A 254 -12.97 -19.61 3.15
CA LEU A 254 -13.16 -18.40 3.95
C LEU A 254 -12.01 -17.43 3.72
N ILE A 255 -12.31 -16.18 3.41
CA ILE A 255 -11.33 -15.11 3.23
C ILE A 255 -11.53 -14.05 4.32
N GLY A 256 -10.52 -13.86 5.16
CA GLY A 256 -10.44 -12.78 6.13
C GLY A 256 -9.48 -11.68 5.65
N PRO A 257 -10.00 -10.61 5.04
CA PRO A 257 -9.21 -9.46 4.59
C PRO A 257 -8.71 -8.63 5.78
N PRO A 258 -7.78 -7.69 5.58
CA PRO A 258 -7.49 -6.68 6.59
C PRO A 258 -8.70 -5.75 6.79
N TRP A 259 -8.78 -5.09 7.95
CA TRP A 259 -9.76 -4.04 8.24
C TRP A 259 -9.13 -2.65 8.37
N ILE A 260 -7.87 -2.50 7.93
CA ILE A 260 -7.18 -1.21 7.74
C ILE A 260 -7.76 -0.44 6.54
N ASN A 261 -8.21 -1.20 5.53
CA ASN A 261 -9.01 -0.78 4.39
C ASN A 261 -10.08 -1.84 4.16
N LYS A 262 -10.94 -1.64 3.16
CA LYS A 262 -12.08 -2.51 2.90
C LYS A 262 -11.72 -3.79 2.14
N PHE A 263 -12.56 -4.82 2.25
CA PHE A 263 -12.28 -6.16 1.70
C PHE A 263 -12.12 -6.20 0.18
N TYR A 264 -12.74 -5.26 -0.55
CA TYR A 264 -12.91 -5.34 -2.00
C TYR A 264 -11.60 -5.16 -2.80
N ILE A 265 -10.45 -5.05 -2.14
CA ILE A 265 -9.15 -5.22 -2.80
C ILE A 265 -8.99 -6.58 -3.48
N LEU A 266 -9.64 -7.63 -2.94
CA LEU A 266 -9.70 -8.95 -3.56
C LEU A 266 -10.87 -9.12 -4.53
N ASP A 267 -11.74 -8.11 -4.63
CA ASP A 267 -12.94 -8.10 -5.48
C ASP A 267 -13.12 -6.72 -6.15
N LEU A 268 -12.12 -6.27 -6.90
CA LEU A 268 -12.15 -4.97 -7.56
C LEU A 268 -13.11 -4.98 -8.76
N ARG A 269 -12.59 -4.99 -9.98
CA ARG A 269 -13.39 -5.15 -11.20
C ARG A 269 -13.41 -6.62 -11.62
N PRO A 270 -14.37 -7.03 -12.47
CA PRO A 270 -14.46 -8.42 -12.92
C PRO A 270 -13.17 -9.01 -13.49
N LYS A 271 -12.31 -8.17 -14.09
CA LYS A 271 -11.03 -8.58 -14.71
C LYS A 271 -9.88 -8.79 -13.72
N ASN A 272 -9.99 -8.26 -12.50
CA ASN A 272 -8.95 -8.32 -11.47
C ASN A 272 -9.54 -8.64 -10.08
N SER A 273 -10.61 -9.44 -10.06
CA SER A 273 -11.22 -9.97 -8.84
C SER A 273 -10.68 -11.39 -8.59
N PHE A 274 -9.94 -11.55 -7.50
CA PHE A 274 -9.52 -12.87 -7.01
C PHE A 274 -10.74 -13.68 -6.56
N VAL A 275 -11.71 -13.03 -5.90
CA VAL A 275 -12.95 -13.65 -5.44
C VAL A 275 -13.71 -14.28 -6.61
N ARG A 276 -13.97 -13.50 -7.67
CA ARG A 276 -14.64 -13.99 -8.88
C ARG A 276 -13.87 -15.15 -9.50
N TRP A 277 -12.55 -15.01 -9.60
CA TRP A 277 -11.73 -16.08 -10.14
C TRP A 277 -11.82 -17.35 -9.29
N ALA A 278 -11.74 -17.27 -7.95
CA ALA A 278 -11.88 -18.43 -7.07
C ALA A 278 -13.27 -19.10 -7.17
N VAL A 279 -14.35 -18.31 -7.32
CA VAL A 279 -15.70 -18.83 -7.62
C VAL A 279 -15.70 -19.61 -8.94
N SER A 280 -15.10 -19.06 -10.00
CA SER A 280 -14.99 -19.72 -11.31
C SER A 280 -14.16 -21.02 -11.26
N GLN A 281 -13.18 -21.10 -10.34
CA GLN A 281 -12.40 -22.32 -10.10
C GLN A 281 -13.14 -23.37 -9.25
N GLY A 282 -14.39 -23.07 -8.85
CA GLY A 282 -15.28 -23.99 -8.18
C GLY A 282 -15.22 -23.94 -6.65
N HIS A 283 -14.64 -22.92 -6.03
CA HIS A 283 -14.75 -22.74 -4.58
C HIS A 283 -16.13 -22.20 -4.20
N THR A 284 -16.71 -22.68 -3.09
CA THR A 284 -17.76 -21.91 -2.40
C THR A 284 -17.07 -20.84 -1.56
N VAL A 285 -17.07 -19.59 -2.05
CA VAL A 285 -16.29 -18.50 -1.44
C VAL A 285 -17.13 -17.73 -0.43
N PHE A 286 -16.56 -17.52 0.75
CA PHE A 286 -17.04 -16.66 1.80
C PHE A 286 -16.01 -15.56 2.09
N VAL A 287 -16.45 -14.31 2.25
CA VAL A 287 -15.59 -13.17 2.61
C VAL A 287 -16.14 -12.49 3.86
N ILE A 288 -15.27 -12.20 4.82
CA ILE A 288 -15.58 -11.35 5.97
C ILE A 288 -15.50 -9.88 5.53
N SER A 289 -16.63 -9.18 5.54
CA SER A 289 -16.71 -7.73 5.37
C SER A 289 -16.80 -7.06 6.75
N TRP A 290 -15.67 -6.56 7.23
CA TRP A 290 -15.58 -5.88 8.53
C TRP A 290 -16.39 -4.58 8.56
N VAL A 291 -16.95 -4.28 9.74
CA VAL A 291 -17.57 -2.98 10.02
C VAL A 291 -16.52 -1.87 10.03
N ASN A 292 -16.91 -0.66 9.62
CA ASN A 292 -16.11 0.53 9.87
C ASN A 292 -16.50 1.08 11.26
N PRO A 293 -15.64 0.96 12.29
CA PRO A 293 -16.05 1.20 13.68
C PRO A 293 -16.29 2.68 13.96
N ASP A 294 -17.24 2.94 14.87
CA ASP A 294 -17.49 4.25 15.48
C ASP A 294 -17.19 4.19 17.00
N GLU A 295 -17.59 5.23 17.74
CA GLU A 295 -17.37 5.33 19.18
C GLU A 295 -17.97 4.13 19.95
N LYS A 296 -19.00 3.47 19.43
CA LYS A 296 -19.67 2.34 20.11
C LYS A 296 -18.82 1.08 20.12
N LEU A 297 -17.87 0.97 19.19
CA LEU A 297 -16.97 -0.17 19.06
C LEU A 297 -15.57 0.15 19.60
N ALA A 298 -15.39 1.28 20.30
CA ALA A 298 -14.10 1.75 20.81
C ALA A 298 -13.35 0.74 21.69
N GLU A 299 -14.11 -0.02 22.49
CA GLU A 299 -13.56 -1.01 23.42
C GLU A 299 -13.27 -2.37 22.77
N LYS A 300 -13.67 -2.56 21.50
CA LYS A 300 -13.37 -3.81 20.79
C LYS A 300 -11.87 -3.98 20.65
N ASN A 301 -11.40 -5.16 21.05
CA ASN A 301 -9.99 -5.50 21.11
C ASN A 301 -9.63 -6.56 20.04
N PHE A 302 -8.37 -6.99 20.00
CA PHE A 302 -7.92 -7.98 19.00
C PHE A 302 -8.60 -9.36 19.13
N GLU A 303 -8.96 -9.80 20.34
CA GLU A 303 -9.66 -11.07 20.52
C GLU A 303 -11.14 -11.01 20.10
N ASP A 304 -11.78 -9.84 20.16
CA ASP A 304 -13.13 -9.67 19.64
C ASP A 304 -13.20 -9.93 18.14
N TYR A 305 -12.20 -9.45 17.38
CA TYR A 305 -12.10 -9.75 15.94
C TYR A 305 -11.86 -11.24 15.67
N MET A 306 -11.19 -11.98 16.55
CA MET A 306 -11.07 -13.44 16.44
C MET A 306 -12.42 -14.12 16.70
N ARG A 307 -13.11 -13.76 17.80
CA ARG A 307 -14.38 -14.37 18.22
C ARG A 307 -15.52 -14.06 17.26
N PHE A 308 -15.76 -12.78 17.00
CA PHE A 308 -16.85 -12.30 16.15
C PHE A 308 -16.48 -12.26 14.66
N GLY A 309 -15.21 -12.48 14.31
CA GLY A 309 -14.76 -12.65 12.94
C GLY A 309 -14.63 -14.12 12.55
N TYR A 310 -13.40 -14.66 12.59
CA TYR A 310 -13.11 -16.01 12.07
C TYR A 310 -13.94 -17.11 12.74
N LEU A 311 -14.05 -17.12 14.08
CA LEU A 311 -14.78 -18.20 14.77
C LEU A 311 -16.28 -18.16 14.45
N ALA A 312 -16.91 -16.99 14.54
CA ALA A 312 -18.31 -16.80 14.14
C ALA A 312 -18.55 -17.10 12.65
N ALA A 313 -17.60 -16.76 11.77
CA ALA A 313 -17.69 -17.07 10.35
C ALA A 313 -17.66 -18.58 10.09
N LEU A 314 -16.83 -19.35 10.81
CA LEU A 314 -16.82 -20.82 10.72
C LEU A 314 -18.16 -21.41 11.16
N ASP A 315 -18.74 -20.92 12.27
CA ASP A 315 -20.07 -21.36 12.73
C ASP A 315 -21.16 -21.06 11.69
N ALA A 316 -21.11 -19.89 11.06
CA ALA A 316 -22.05 -19.49 10.02
C ALA A 316 -21.87 -20.31 8.72
N ILE A 317 -20.63 -20.62 8.33
CA ILE A 317 -20.35 -21.46 7.15
C ILE A 317 -20.91 -22.87 7.34
N GLU A 318 -20.74 -23.46 8.52
CA GLU A 318 -21.28 -24.79 8.82
C GLU A 318 -22.81 -24.79 8.75
N GLN A 319 -23.47 -23.72 9.21
CA GLN A 319 -24.92 -23.55 9.08
C GLN A 319 -25.38 -23.33 7.62
N ALA A 320 -24.63 -22.53 6.85
CA ALA A 320 -24.96 -22.22 5.46
C ALA A 320 -24.76 -23.43 4.53
N THR A 321 -23.76 -24.26 4.80
CA THR A 321 -23.28 -25.27 3.84
C THR A 321 -23.42 -26.72 4.32
N GLY A 322 -23.56 -26.94 5.62
CA GLY A 322 -23.45 -28.26 6.25
C GLY A 322 -22.00 -28.77 6.36
N GLU A 323 -21.00 -28.03 5.87
CA GLU A 323 -19.61 -28.44 5.94
C GLU A 323 -18.90 -27.83 7.14
N ARG A 324 -18.32 -28.70 7.95
CA ARG A 324 -17.47 -28.33 9.08
C ARG A 324 -16.03 -27.98 8.66
N GLU A 325 -15.54 -28.56 7.57
CA GLU A 325 -14.17 -28.38 7.10
C GLU A 325 -14.04 -27.21 6.12
N VAL A 326 -13.14 -26.27 6.40
CA VAL A 326 -12.96 -25.03 5.64
C VAL A 326 -11.49 -24.81 5.27
N ASN A 327 -11.24 -24.25 4.09
CA ASN A 327 -9.95 -23.68 3.72
C ASN A 327 -9.98 -22.18 4.03
N ALA A 328 -8.95 -21.63 4.65
CA ALA A 328 -8.92 -20.22 5.05
C ALA A 328 -7.82 -19.43 4.34
N ILE A 329 -8.11 -18.18 3.99
CA ILE A 329 -7.15 -17.18 3.53
C ILE A 329 -7.20 -16.00 4.49
N GLY A 330 -6.04 -15.51 4.92
CA GLY A 330 -5.92 -14.24 5.60
C GLY A 330 -4.98 -13.31 4.83
N TYR A 331 -5.36 -12.05 4.68
CA TYR A 331 -4.57 -11.04 3.98
C TYR A 331 -4.07 -9.96 4.96
N CYS A 332 -2.75 -9.71 4.99
CA CYS A 332 -2.12 -8.67 5.79
C CYS A 332 -2.50 -8.87 7.27
N LEU A 333 -3.04 -7.86 7.94
CA LEU A 333 -3.55 -7.96 9.33
C LEU A 333 -4.61 -9.07 9.50
N GLY A 334 -5.45 -9.32 8.49
CA GLY A 334 -6.40 -10.43 8.50
C GLY A 334 -5.70 -11.81 8.56
N GLY A 335 -4.49 -11.92 8.01
CA GLY A 335 -3.64 -13.11 8.15
C GLY A 335 -2.96 -13.21 9.51
N THR A 336 -2.54 -12.09 10.10
CA THR A 336 -1.99 -12.07 11.46
C THR A 336 -3.07 -12.54 12.46
N LEU A 337 -4.32 -12.12 12.26
CA LEU A 337 -5.46 -12.61 13.01
C LEU A 337 -5.76 -14.09 12.73
N LEU A 338 -5.68 -14.55 11.47
CA LEU A 338 -5.85 -15.96 11.12
C LEU A 338 -4.84 -16.87 11.84
N ALA A 339 -3.56 -16.50 11.83
CA ALA A 339 -2.53 -17.28 12.52
C ALA A 339 -2.78 -17.33 14.04
N SER A 340 -3.16 -16.19 14.63
CA SER A 340 -3.54 -16.14 16.05
C SER A 340 -4.76 -17.02 16.35
N THR A 341 -5.75 -17.03 15.46
CA THR A 341 -6.96 -17.85 15.56
C THR A 341 -6.63 -19.33 15.42
N LEU A 342 -5.75 -19.71 14.49
CA LEU A 342 -5.31 -21.11 14.32
C LEU A 342 -4.56 -21.62 15.55
N ALA A 343 -3.73 -20.79 16.18
CA ALA A 343 -3.06 -21.15 17.43
C ALA A 343 -4.06 -21.29 18.60
N TYR A 344 -5.05 -20.40 18.68
CA TYR A 344 -6.16 -20.52 19.63
C TYR A 344 -6.96 -21.82 19.41
N MET A 345 -7.33 -22.11 18.16
CA MET A 345 -8.05 -23.32 17.76
C MET A 345 -7.25 -24.59 18.09
N ALA A 346 -5.94 -24.60 17.83
CA ALA A 346 -5.06 -25.71 18.19
C ALA A 346 -5.07 -25.98 19.70
N ALA A 347 -5.06 -24.93 20.54
CA ALA A 347 -5.15 -25.07 21.99
C ALA A 347 -6.54 -25.53 22.48
N LYS A 348 -7.61 -25.26 21.70
CA LYS A 348 -8.98 -25.70 21.99
C LYS A 348 -9.37 -27.03 21.35
N GLY A 349 -8.49 -27.64 20.55
CA GLY A 349 -8.80 -28.86 19.81
C GLY A 349 -9.80 -28.66 18.66
N ASP A 350 -9.94 -27.43 18.16
CA ASP A 350 -10.78 -27.12 17.00
C ASP A 350 -9.96 -27.30 15.71
N ASP A 351 -10.39 -28.26 14.87
CA ASP A 351 -9.70 -28.65 13.65
C ASP A 351 -10.46 -28.27 12.37
N ARG A 352 -11.41 -27.33 12.43
CA ARG A 352 -12.28 -26.95 11.29
C ARG A 352 -11.51 -26.40 10.09
N ILE A 353 -10.41 -25.67 10.30
CA ILE A 353 -9.58 -25.15 9.20
C ILE A 353 -8.58 -26.23 8.75
N LYS A 354 -8.66 -26.64 7.48
CA LYS A 354 -7.84 -27.72 6.91
C LYS A 354 -6.64 -27.24 6.11
N THR A 355 -6.68 -26.03 5.58
CA THR A 355 -5.51 -25.35 4.98
C THR A 355 -5.58 -23.86 5.30
N ALA A 356 -4.42 -23.22 5.50
CA ALA A 356 -4.32 -21.78 5.70
C ALA A 356 -3.51 -21.14 4.56
N THR A 357 -3.95 -19.98 4.07
CA THR A 357 -3.20 -19.19 3.09
C THR A 357 -2.96 -17.80 3.66
N PHE A 358 -1.74 -17.30 3.57
CA PHE A 358 -1.32 -16.01 4.08
C PHE A 358 -0.85 -15.13 2.92
N PHE A 359 -1.58 -14.06 2.63
CA PHE A 359 -1.19 -13.06 1.64
C PHE A 359 -0.46 -11.92 2.34
N VAL A 360 0.84 -11.74 2.03
CA VAL A 360 1.71 -10.65 2.52
C VAL A 360 1.49 -10.36 4.01
N THR A 361 1.53 -11.42 4.82
CA THR A 361 1.23 -11.40 6.25
C THR A 361 2.50 -11.50 7.08
N MET A 362 2.67 -10.56 8.01
CA MET A 362 3.70 -10.65 9.03
C MET A 362 3.20 -11.40 10.26
N LEU A 363 4.00 -12.38 10.68
CA LEU A 363 3.87 -13.09 11.96
C LEU A 363 5.07 -12.81 12.88
N ASP A 364 6.19 -12.38 12.29
CA ASP A 364 7.38 -11.86 12.94
C ASP A 364 7.59 -10.41 12.47
N PHE A 365 7.51 -9.48 13.43
CA PHE A 365 7.59 -8.04 13.21
C PHE A 365 8.99 -7.46 13.48
N THR A 366 10.02 -8.31 13.63
CA THR A 366 11.41 -7.85 13.87
C THR A 366 11.88 -6.82 12.83
N GLU A 367 11.51 -7.01 11.56
CA GLU A 367 11.75 -6.05 10.49
C GLU A 367 10.40 -5.67 9.87
N ALA A 368 9.72 -4.72 10.49
CA ALA A 368 8.36 -4.31 10.09
C ALA A 368 8.31 -3.42 8.83
N GLY A 369 9.38 -3.38 8.03
CA GLY A 369 9.50 -2.51 6.86
C GLY A 369 9.57 -1.03 7.23
N GLU A 370 9.20 -0.16 6.29
CA GLU A 370 9.23 1.30 6.48
C GLU A 370 8.21 1.78 7.52
N LEU A 371 7.19 0.98 7.85
CA LEU A 371 6.29 1.28 8.96
C LEU A 371 7.03 1.44 10.29
N GLY A 372 8.15 0.74 10.50
CA GLY A 372 8.97 0.84 11.71
C GLY A 372 9.47 2.26 12.02
N VAL A 373 9.58 3.13 11.01
CA VAL A 373 9.92 4.56 11.15
C VAL A 373 8.89 5.32 12.00
N PHE A 374 7.64 4.87 11.99
CA PHE A 374 6.51 5.47 12.71
C PHE A 374 6.15 4.77 14.03
N ILE A 375 6.98 3.83 14.49
CA ILE A 375 6.73 3.01 15.68
C ILE A 375 7.77 3.37 16.74
N ASP A 376 7.63 4.51 17.41
CA ASP A 376 8.37 4.80 18.64
C ASP A 376 7.46 5.11 19.82
N ASP A 377 8.01 4.99 21.04
CA ASP A 377 7.21 5.04 22.26
C ASP A 377 6.47 6.38 22.43
N TYR A 378 7.13 7.47 22.04
CA TYR A 378 6.54 8.81 22.09
C TYR A 378 5.42 8.96 21.06
N GLN A 379 5.64 8.52 19.82
CA GLN A 379 4.65 8.54 18.75
C GLN A 379 3.42 7.70 19.08
N ILE A 380 3.61 6.47 19.59
CA ILE A 380 2.50 5.59 19.93
C ILE A 380 1.71 6.19 21.11
N THR A 381 2.37 6.71 22.14
CA THR A 381 1.70 7.35 23.28
C THR A 381 0.89 8.57 22.85
N ALA A 382 1.46 9.44 22.02
CA ALA A 382 0.75 10.60 21.48
C ALA A 382 -0.44 10.20 20.58
N LEU A 383 -0.33 9.09 19.85
CA LEU A 383 -1.41 8.54 19.07
C LEU A 383 -2.51 7.95 19.97
N GLU A 384 -2.14 7.21 21.00
CA GLU A 384 -3.03 6.64 22.01
C GLU A 384 -3.84 7.75 22.70
N ASP A 385 -3.22 8.86 23.09
CA ASP A 385 -3.94 10.00 23.67
C ASP A 385 -5.03 10.55 22.74
N LYS A 386 -4.74 10.63 21.44
CA LYS A 386 -5.71 11.09 20.44
C LYS A 386 -6.81 10.06 20.18
N MET A 387 -6.47 8.77 20.18
CA MET A 387 -7.43 7.68 20.00
C MET A 387 -8.33 7.54 21.23
N ASN A 388 -7.80 7.64 22.44
CA ASN A 388 -8.54 7.52 23.69
C ASN A 388 -9.61 8.62 23.85
N LYS A 389 -9.38 9.82 23.30
CA LYS A 389 -10.39 10.88 23.26
C LYS A 389 -11.54 10.61 22.30
N ARG A 390 -11.31 9.84 21.23
CA ARG A 390 -12.28 9.57 20.15
C ARG A 390 -12.88 8.15 20.20
N GLY A 391 -12.21 7.21 20.85
CA GLY A 391 -12.52 5.78 20.84
C GLY A 391 -11.89 5.01 19.66
N TYR A 392 -11.33 5.68 18.66
CA TYR A 392 -10.76 5.04 17.47
C TYR A 392 -9.65 5.89 16.82
N LEU A 393 -8.88 5.26 15.94
CA LEU A 393 -8.04 5.92 14.95
C LEU A 393 -8.89 6.40 13.78
N GLU A 394 -8.77 7.68 13.40
CA GLU A 394 -9.49 8.21 12.24
C GLU A 394 -8.83 7.76 10.94
N GLY A 395 -9.62 7.42 9.92
CA GLY A 395 -9.10 6.84 8.68
C GLY A 395 -8.15 7.76 7.91
N SER A 396 -8.30 9.08 8.06
CA SER A 396 -7.40 10.06 7.44
C SER A 396 -5.98 10.03 8.02
N GLU A 397 -5.83 9.72 9.31
CA GLU A 397 -4.52 9.59 9.96
C GLU A 397 -3.79 8.36 9.41
N MET A 398 -4.51 7.24 9.26
CA MET A 398 -3.94 6.03 8.65
C MET A 398 -3.59 6.22 7.18
N ALA A 399 -4.49 6.84 6.40
CA ALA A 399 -4.25 7.16 5.00
C ALA A 399 -2.99 8.02 4.80
N THR A 400 -2.75 8.96 5.72
CA THR A 400 -1.56 9.83 5.67
C THR A 400 -0.28 9.02 5.85
N THR A 401 -0.23 8.11 6.84
CA THR A 401 0.92 7.22 7.03
C THR A 401 1.17 6.34 5.82
N PHE A 402 0.14 5.67 5.29
CA PHE A 402 0.30 4.83 4.09
C PHE A 402 0.66 5.63 2.84
N ASN A 403 0.21 6.88 2.71
CA ASN A 403 0.63 7.73 1.61
C ASN A 403 2.12 8.05 1.71
N MET A 404 2.66 8.37 2.90
CA MET A 404 4.10 8.62 3.07
C MET A 404 4.98 7.40 2.76
N LEU A 405 4.46 6.19 2.97
CA LEU A 405 5.18 4.94 2.71
C LEU A 405 5.23 4.56 1.22
N ARG A 406 4.37 5.15 0.39
CA ARG A 406 4.38 4.83 -1.05
C ARG A 406 5.65 5.35 -1.68
N ALA A 407 6.08 4.69 -2.75
CA ALA A 407 7.13 5.20 -3.62
C ALA A 407 6.83 6.66 -3.98
N ASN A 408 7.71 7.58 -3.58
CA ASN A 408 7.50 9.02 -3.75
C ASN A 408 7.26 9.41 -5.20
N ASP A 409 7.87 8.69 -6.13
CA ASP A 409 7.66 8.86 -7.56
C ASP A 409 6.18 8.75 -7.94
N LEU A 410 5.39 7.92 -7.24
CA LEU A 410 3.96 7.82 -7.47
C LEU A 410 3.23 9.11 -7.05
N ILE A 411 3.56 9.67 -5.88
CA ILE A 411 2.95 10.92 -5.40
C ILE A 411 3.32 12.09 -6.31
N TRP A 412 4.61 12.23 -6.62
CA TRP A 412 5.10 13.32 -7.46
C TRP A 412 4.59 13.21 -8.90
N SER A 413 4.40 12.00 -9.43
CA SER A 413 3.76 11.82 -10.74
C SER A 413 2.33 12.38 -10.77
N PHE A 414 1.55 12.25 -9.68
CA PHE A 414 0.23 12.87 -9.58
C PHE A 414 0.29 14.38 -9.41
N VAL A 415 1.23 14.89 -8.62
CA VAL A 415 1.44 16.34 -8.46
C VAL A 415 1.76 16.97 -9.82
N VAL A 416 2.71 16.40 -10.56
CA VAL A 416 3.08 16.89 -11.89
C VAL A 416 1.91 16.77 -12.86
N ASN A 417 1.25 15.61 -12.92
CA ASN A 417 0.14 15.40 -13.85
C ASN A 417 -1.07 16.30 -13.56
N ASN A 418 -1.48 16.41 -12.30
CA ASN A 418 -2.72 17.09 -11.94
C ASN A 418 -2.53 18.59 -11.78
N TYR A 419 -1.43 19.03 -11.16
CA TYR A 419 -1.23 20.43 -10.80
C TYR A 419 -0.34 21.18 -11.77
N LEU A 420 0.60 20.52 -12.46
CA LEU A 420 1.46 21.19 -13.43
C LEU A 420 0.97 21.00 -14.88
N LEU A 421 0.52 19.81 -15.24
CA LEU A 421 -0.03 19.54 -16.57
C LEU A 421 -1.53 19.83 -16.68
N GLY A 422 -2.22 20.04 -15.54
CA GLY A 422 -3.64 20.37 -15.50
C GLY A 422 -4.56 19.23 -15.98
N ASN A 423 -4.07 17.98 -15.93
CA ASN A 423 -4.84 16.82 -16.35
C ASN A 423 -5.72 16.31 -15.20
N ASP A 424 -6.86 15.72 -15.54
CA ASP A 424 -7.67 14.99 -14.58
C ASP A 424 -7.03 13.63 -14.23
N PRO A 425 -7.16 13.16 -12.97
CA PRO A 425 -6.61 11.88 -12.56
C PRO A 425 -7.34 10.72 -13.22
N PHE A 426 -6.58 9.76 -13.76
CA PHE A 426 -7.15 8.57 -14.42
C PHE A 426 -7.95 7.71 -13.43
N PRO A 427 -9.10 7.13 -13.84
CA PRO A 427 -9.88 6.23 -12.99
C PRO A 427 -9.12 4.92 -12.75
N PHE A 428 -8.49 4.82 -11.59
CA PHE A 428 -7.70 3.66 -11.18
C PHE A 428 -8.29 3.04 -9.91
N ASP A 429 -8.81 1.82 -10.08
CA ASP A 429 -9.53 1.05 -9.06
C ASP A 429 -8.70 0.82 -7.78
N LEU A 430 -7.40 0.56 -7.91
CA LEU A 430 -6.51 0.40 -6.76
C LEU A 430 -6.37 1.67 -5.92
N LEU A 431 -6.34 2.84 -6.57
CA LEU A 431 -6.26 4.12 -5.87
C LEU A 431 -7.61 4.50 -5.25
N TYR A 432 -8.71 4.10 -5.89
CA TYR A 432 -10.05 4.29 -5.34
C TYR A 432 -10.20 3.49 -4.04
N TRP A 433 -9.79 2.22 -4.05
CA TRP A 433 -9.78 1.38 -2.85
C TRP A 433 -8.92 1.97 -1.73
N ASN A 434 -7.71 2.45 -2.07
CA ASN A 434 -6.80 2.99 -1.06
C ASN A 434 -7.33 4.28 -0.42
N ALA A 435 -8.02 5.11 -1.20
CA ALA A 435 -8.64 6.34 -0.72
C ALA A 435 -9.87 6.08 0.17
N ASP A 436 -10.46 4.88 0.10
CA ASP A 436 -11.60 4.45 0.89
C ASP A 436 -11.15 3.77 2.20
N SER A 437 -10.57 4.60 3.08
CA SER A 437 -9.98 4.18 4.35
C SER A 437 -11.04 3.80 5.40
N THR A 438 -10.63 3.04 6.42
CA THR A 438 -11.47 2.67 7.57
C THR A 438 -10.86 3.15 8.88
N ARG A 439 -11.70 3.23 9.92
CA ARG A 439 -11.29 3.48 11.29
C ARG A 439 -10.83 2.17 11.95
N MET A 440 -10.14 2.30 13.09
CA MET A 440 -9.78 1.16 13.92
C MET A 440 -10.04 1.46 15.40
N PRO A 441 -10.63 0.53 16.19
CA PRO A 441 -10.87 0.77 17.60
C PRO A 441 -9.55 1.03 18.34
N ALA A 442 -9.58 1.96 19.30
CA ALA A 442 -8.38 2.39 20.02
C ALA A 442 -7.68 1.22 20.72
N VAL A 443 -8.46 0.38 21.42
CA VAL A 443 -7.94 -0.77 22.19
C VAL A 443 -7.27 -1.79 21.27
N MET A 444 -7.94 -2.17 20.18
CA MET A 444 -7.37 -3.11 19.20
C MET A 444 -6.12 -2.54 18.53
N HIS A 445 -6.15 -1.27 18.10
CA HIS A 445 -5.02 -0.67 17.39
C HIS A 445 -3.79 -0.49 18.29
N SER A 446 -3.97 0.01 19.52
CA SER A 446 -2.89 0.10 20.51
C SER A 446 -2.28 -1.28 20.79
N PHE A 447 -3.10 -2.30 21.00
CA PHE A 447 -2.62 -3.68 21.17
C PHE A 447 -1.77 -4.13 19.98
N TYR A 448 -2.21 -3.86 18.75
CA TYR A 448 -1.49 -4.25 17.55
C TYR A 448 -0.13 -3.54 17.43
N LEU A 449 -0.08 -2.22 17.66
CA LEU A 449 1.16 -1.44 17.61
C LEU A 449 2.13 -1.86 18.72
N ARG A 450 1.67 -1.93 19.97
CA ARG A 450 2.50 -2.25 21.14
C ARG A 450 2.98 -3.69 21.10
N LYS A 451 2.05 -4.65 21.03
CA LYS A 451 2.37 -6.07 21.21
C LYS A 451 2.98 -6.71 19.98
N MET A 452 2.74 -6.19 18.78
CA MET A 452 3.29 -6.76 17.54
C MET A 452 4.41 -5.89 16.97
N TYR A 453 4.13 -4.66 16.53
CA TYR A 453 5.15 -3.82 15.90
C TYR A 453 6.30 -3.43 16.85
N GLN A 454 5.99 -3.05 18.10
CA GLN A 454 6.99 -2.58 19.04
C GLN A 454 7.68 -3.74 19.79
N GLU A 455 6.91 -4.65 20.37
CA GLU A 455 7.43 -5.72 21.26
C GLU A 455 7.65 -7.07 20.54
N ASN A 456 7.08 -7.25 19.34
CA ASN A 456 7.12 -8.49 18.55
C ASN A 456 6.77 -9.74 19.37
N LEU A 457 5.69 -9.68 20.15
CA LEU A 457 5.28 -10.77 21.05
C LEU A 457 4.54 -11.91 20.38
N LEU A 458 3.92 -11.69 19.20
CA LEU A 458 3.20 -12.76 18.48
C LEU A 458 4.14 -13.90 18.05
N SER A 459 5.37 -13.57 17.65
CA SER A 459 6.38 -14.55 17.25
C SER A 459 6.94 -15.35 18.44
N ARG A 460 6.75 -14.86 19.66
CA ARG A 460 7.23 -15.50 20.89
C ARG A 460 6.16 -16.48 21.41
N PRO A 461 6.50 -17.74 21.68
CA PRO A 461 5.56 -18.70 22.26
C PRO A 461 4.88 -18.16 23.53
N GLY A 462 3.56 -17.98 23.50
CA GLY A 462 2.77 -17.46 24.62
C GLY A 462 2.96 -15.97 24.89
N GLY A 463 3.63 -15.23 24.00
CA GLY A 463 3.91 -13.80 24.19
C GLY A 463 2.66 -12.92 24.19
N ILE A 464 1.57 -13.38 23.54
CA ILE A 464 0.24 -12.78 23.67
C ILE A 464 -0.75 -13.83 24.17
N THR A 465 -1.83 -13.36 24.82
CA THR A 465 -2.94 -14.18 25.28
C THR A 465 -4.23 -13.63 24.68
N LEU A 466 -5.05 -14.50 24.08
CA LEU A 466 -6.36 -14.15 23.54
C LEU A 466 -7.40 -15.06 24.17
N ALA A 467 -8.47 -14.48 24.72
CA ALA A 467 -9.56 -15.20 25.37
C ALA A 467 -9.06 -16.18 26.45
N GLY A 468 -8.06 -15.76 27.22
CA GLY A 468 -7.41 -16.56 28.26
C GLY A 468 -6.49 -17.69 27.76
N VAL A 469 -6.21 -17.75 26.46
CA VAL A 469 -5.34 -18.77 25.85
C VAL A 469 -4.02 -18.15 25.41
N PRO A 470 -2.86 -18.62 25.90
CA PRO A 470 -1.56 -18.24 25.38
C PRO A 470 -1.40 -18.68 23.93
N ILE A 471 -1.01 -17.75 23.05
CA ILE A 471 -0.89 -18.00 21.62
C ILE A 471 0.49 -18.55 21.29
N VAL A 472 0.54 -19.76 20.75
CA VAL A 472 1.77 -20.47 20.37
C VAL A 472 1.68 -20.92 18.91
N LEU A 473 2.31 -20.18 18.00
CA LEU A 473 2.23 -20.45 16.55
C LEU A 473 2.79 -21.83 16.16
N ALA A 474 3.79 -22.34 16.89
CA ALA A 474 4.39 -23.66 16.63
C ALA A 474 3.40 -24.84 16.82
N ASN A 475 2.28 -24.61 17.51
CA ASN A 475 1.23 -25.60 17.70
C ASN A 475 0.30 -25.72 16.48
N ILE A 476 0.37 -24.78 15.53
CA ILE A 476 -0.42 -24.84 14.30
C ILE A 476 0.15 -25.94 13.41
N LYS A 477 -0.61 -27.03 13.24
CA LYS A 477 -0.26 -28.16 12.35
C LYS A 477 -0.94 -28.11 10.97
N VAL A 478 -1.82 -27.12 10.78
CA VAL A 478 -2.51 -26.89 9.51
C VAL A 478 -1.50 -26.57 8.40
N PRO A 479 -1.55 -27.25 7.24
CA PRO A 479 -0.71 -26.91 6.10
C PRO A 479 -0.95 -25.46 5.65
N ALA A 480 0.14 -24.73 5.41
CA ALA A 480 0.08 -23.30 5.11
C ALA A 480 0.76 -22.93 3.78
N TYR A 481 0.12 -22.03 3.03
CA TYR A 481 0.66 -21.39 1.84
C TYR A 481 0.95 -19.92 2.14
N PHE A 482 2.19 -19.50 2.00
CA PHE A 482 2.62 -18.13 2.19
C PHE A 482 2.90 -17.50 0.82
N LEU A 483 2.14 -16.47 0.49
CA LEU A 483 2.40 -15.60 -0.65
C LEU A 483 3.02 -14.31 -0.15
N SER A 484 4.13 -13.91 -0.73
CA SER A 484 4.74 -12.59 -0.52
C SER A 484 5.01 -11.90 -1.85
N THR A 485 5.32 -10.60 -1.82
CA THR A 485 5.66 -9.84 -3.04
C THR A 485 7.06 -9.24 -2.93
N ARG A 486 7.84 -9.32 -4.01
CA ARG A 486 9.29 -9.02 -3.99
C ARG A 486 9.61 -7.57 -3.67
N GLU A 487 8.77 -6.64 -4.14
CA GLU A 487 8.94 -5.19 -3.97
C GLU A 487 7.99 -4.64 -2.89
N ASP A 488 7.57 -5.49 -1.95
CA ASP A 488 6.74 -5.08 -0.82
C ASP A 488 7.54 -4.27 0.21
N HIS A 489 7.23 -2.98 0.34
CA HIS A 489 7.79 -2.11 1.39
C HIS A 489 6.91 -2.07 2.65
N ILE A 490 5.67 -2.55 2.57
CA ILE A 490 4.70 -2.57 3.68
C ILE A 490 4.92 -3.83 4.54
N ALA A 491 5.00 -4.98 3.89
CA ALA A 491 5.27 -6.28 4.51
C ALA A 491 6.44 -6.94 3.77
N PRO A 492 7.69 -6.56 4.10
CA PRO A 492 8.88 -7.05 3.40
C PRO A 492 8.87 -8.58 3.32
N TRP A 493 9.15 -9.12 2.13
CA TRP A 493 8.99 -10.56 1.89
C TRP A 493 9.91 -11.42 2.75
N LYS A 494 11.04 -10.88 3.21
CA LYS A 494 11.92 -11.53 4.19
C LYS A 494 11.23 -11.69 5.54
N SER A 495 10.46 -10.70 5.96
CA SER A 495 9.70 -10.71 7.21
C SER A 495 8.53 -11.68 7.17
N THR A 496 7.80 -11.72 6.06
CA THR A 496 6.73 -12.70 5.85
C THR A 496 7.31 -14.12 5.68
N TYR A 497 8.51 -14.27 5.09
CA TYR A 497 9.23 -15.54 5.00
C TYR A 497 9.57 -16.13 6.37
N ARG A 498 10.00 -15.30 7.34
CA ARG A 498 10.25 -15.76 8.72
C ARG A 498 9.00 -16.37 9.37
N GLY A 499 7.81 -15.93 8.98
CA GLY A 499 6.53 -16.54 9.38
C GLY A 499 6.44 -18.04 9.07
N THR A 500 7.08 -18.50 7.98
CA THR A 500 7.13 -19.94 7.61
C THR A 500 7.90 -20.79 8.61
N LYS A 501 8.71 -20.18 9.49
CA LYS A 501 9.49 -20.89 10.53
C LYS A 501 8.77 -20.95 11.86
N LEU A 502 7.70 -20.17 12.02
CA LEU A 502 6.93 -20.09 13.26
C LEU A 502 5.79 -21.11 13.32
N LEU A 503 5.28 -21.57 12.18
CA LEU A 503 4.21 -22.56 12.10
C LEU A 503 4.79 -23.97 12.11
N GLY A 504 4.20 -24.84 12.94
CA GLY A 504 4.65 -26.23 13.08
C GLY A 504 4.07 -27.23 12.07
N GLY A 505 3.33 -26.75 11.06
CA GLY A 505 2.74 -27.53 9.98
C GLY A 505 3.60 -27.50 8.71
N ALA A 506 3.13 -28.19 7.66
CA ALA A 506 3.80 -28.17 6.36
C ALA A 506 3.59 -26.80 5.68
N ASN A 507 4.66 -26.06 5.45
CA ASN A 507 4.61 -24.72 4.86
C ASN A 507 5.08 -24.76 3.40
N ARG A 508 4.45 -23.96 2.53
CA ARG A 508 4.89 -23.64 1.18
C ARG A 508 5.05 -22.13 1.06
N PHE A 509 6.17 -21.66 0.51
CA PHE A 509 6.39 -20.24 0.26
C PHE A 509 6.45 -19.96 -1.24
N VAL A 510 5.82 -18.86 -1.66
CA VAL A 510 5.81 -18.35 -3.03
C VAL A 510 6.02 -16.85 -2.99
N LEU A 511 6.90 -16.37 -3.87
CA LEU A 511 7.23 -14.96 -3.99
C LEU A 511 6.73 -14.45 -5.35
N ALA A 512 5.80 -13.51 -5.38
CA ALA A 512 5.37 -12.85 -6.62
C ALA A 512 6.22 -11.60 -6.89
N ALA A 513 6.41 -11.24 -8.15
CA ALA A 513 6.97 -9.94 -8.52
C ALA A 513 6.02 -8.78 -8.17
N SER A 514 6.48 -7.54 -8.33
CA SER A 514 5.76 -6.29 -8.00
C SER A 514 5.60 -6.06 -6.48
N GLY A 515 5.00 -4.93 -6.11
CA GLY A 515 4.73 -4.56 -4.71
C GLY A 515 3.41 -5.10 -4.11
N HIS A 516 3.14 -4.69 -2.86
CA HIS A 516 2.14 -5.24 -1.92
C HIS A 516 0.80 -5.68 -2.53
N ILE A 517 0.21 -4.83 -3.38
CA ILE A 517 -1.11 -5.08 -3.96
C ILE A 517 -0.99 -5.73 -5.34
N ALA A 518 -0.17 -5.15 -6.21
CA ALA A 518 -0.07 -5.55 -7.61
C ALA A 518 0.52 -6.97 -7.78
N GLY A 519 1.36 -7.43 -6.85
CA GLY A 519 1.84 -8.82 -6.84
C GLY A 519 0.79 -9.81 -6.36
N VAL A 520 -0.07 -9.42 -5.40
CA VAL A 520 -1.16 -10.28 -4.90
C VAL A 520 -2.32 -10.33 -5.90
N VAL A 521 -2.80 -9.17 -6.35
CA VAL A 521 -3.91 -9.04 -7.30
C VAL A 521 -3.40 -9.10 -8.74
N ASN A 522 -2.89 -10.28 -9.11
CA ASN A 522 -2.36 -10.55 -10.44
C ASN A 522 -3.21 -11.63 -11.15
N PRO A 523 -4.26 -11.27 -11.90
CA PRO A 523 -5.11 -12.24 -12.58
C PRO A 523 -4.34 -13.02 -13.68
N PRO A 524 -4.56 -14.35 -13.83
CA PRO A 524 -3.87 -15.18 -14.81
C PRO A 524 -3.95 -14.68 -16.25
N ASP A 525 -5.13 -14.18 -16.65
CA ASP A 525 -5.38 -13.70 -18.02
C ASP A 525 -4.66 -12.38 -18.33
N GLY A 526 -4.08 -11.72 -17.33
CA GLY A 526 -3.36 -10.47 -17.49
C GLY A 526 -1.97 -10.63 -18.12
N GLY A 527 -1.36 -11.81 -18.05
CA GLY A 527 -0.03 -12.10 -18.61
C GLY A 527 1.11 -11.24 -18.04
N LYS A 528 0.92 -10.62 -16.87
CA LYS A 528 1.90 -9.73 -16.23
C LYS A 528 2.67 -10.45 -15.13
N TYR A 529 3.89 -9.97 -14.93
CA TYR A 529 4.78 -10.39 -13.84
C TYR A 529 5.17 -11.87 -13.88
N SER A 530 5.95 -12.29 -12.89
CA SER A 530 6.38 -13.65 -12.63
C SER A 530 6.23 -13.97 -11.14
N HIS A 531 6.43 -15.23 -10.79
CA HIS A 531 6.53 -15.67 -9.40
C HIS A 531 7.62 -16.72 -9.25
N TRP A 532 8.23 -16.80 -8.08
CA TRP A 532 9.27 -17.76 -7.73
C TRP A 532 8.72 -18.83 -6.81
N ILE A 533 9.15 -20.06 -7.06
CA ILE A 533 8.87 -21.21 -6.20
C ILE A 533 10.18 -21.92 -5.85
N ASN A 534 10.23 -22.46 -4.63
CA ASN A 534 11.30 -23.36 -4.21
C ASN A 534 10.69 -24.40 -3.24
N PRO A 535 10.79 -25.71 -3.53
CA PRO A 535 10.32 -26.75 -2.63
C PRO A 535 11.05 -26.79 -1.29
N ALA A 536 12.31 -26.35 -1.26
CA ALA A 536 13.07 -26.22 -0.03
C ALA A 536 12.65 -24.97 0.75
N LEU A 537 12.82 -25.02 2.07
CA LEU A 537 12.57 -23.90 2.98
C LEU A 537 13.77 -23.72 3.92
N PRO A 538 14.95 -23.29 3.41
CA PRO A 538 16.12 -23.01 4.25
C PRO A 538 15.82 -21.94 5.30
N VAL A 539 16.65 -21.85 6.35
CA VAL A 539 16.43 -20.85 7.42
C VAL A 539 16.50 -19.43 6.86
N ASP A 540 17.44 -19.19 5.97
CA ASP A 540 17.69 -17.89 5.35
C ASP A 540 16.78 -17.64 4.14
N ALA A 541 16.28 -16.41 4.05
CA ALA A 541 15.37 -15.99 2.99
C ALA A 541 16.09 -15.81 1.65
N GLU A 542 17.33 -15.30 1.66
CA GLU A 542 18.11 -15.14 0.42
C GLU A 542 18.48 -16.50 -0.16
N GLY A 543 18.93 -17.45 0.68
CA GLY A 543 19.15 -18.83 0.26
C GLY A 543 17.90 -19.51 -0.31
N TRP A 544 16.69 -19.12 0.12
CA TRP A 544 15.45 -19.58 -0.52
C TRP A 544 15.29 -19.01 -1.93
N PHE A 545 15.57 -17.71 -2.11
CA PHE A 545 15.46 -17.02 -3.39
C PHE A 545 16.51 -17.49 -4.39
N ASP A 546 17.77 -17.65 -3.97
CA ASP A 546 18.86 -18.15 -4.81
C ASP A 546 18.59 -19.57 -5.34
N GLY A 547 17.91 -20.40 -4.54
CA GLY A 547 17.50 -21.75 -4.93
C GLY A 547 16.14 -21.83 -5.65
N SER A 548 15.51 -20.68 -5.93
CA SER A 548 14.16 -20.65 -6.50
C SER A 548 14.14 -20.71 -8.02
N THR A 549 13.01 -21.15 -8.58
CA THR A 549 12.75 -21.13 -10.02
C THR A 549 11.71 -20.06 -10.32
N GLU A 550 12.05 -19.16 -11.24
CA GLU A 550 11.10 -18.17 -11.77
C GLU A 550 10.11 -18.83 -12.73
N ILE A 551 8.83 -18.58 -12.52
CA ILE A 551 7.72 -19.03 -13.34
C ILE A 551 7.01 -17.78 -13.91
N PRO A 552 6.87 -17.67 -15.25
CA PRO A 552 6.17 -16.54 -15.84
C PRO A 552 4.67 -16.56 -15.50
N GLY A 553 4.10 -15.38 -15.30
CA GLY A 553 2.67 -15.17 -15.07
C GLY A 553 2.24 -15.24 -13.61
N SER A 554 0.92 -15.29 -13.42
CA SER A 554 0.27 -15.26 -12.10
C SER A 554 0.59 -16.48 -11.24
N TRP A 555 0.70 -16.26 -9.93
CA TRP A 555 0.80 -17.31 -8.90
C TRP A 555 -0.56 -17.94 -8.57
N TRP A 556 -1.70 -17.35 -8.96
CA TRP A 556 -3.03 -17.86 -8.62
C TRP A 556 -3.21 -19.34 -9.03
N PRO A 557 -2.79 -19.79 -10.24
CA PRO A 557 -2.89 -21.19 -10.62
C PRO A 557 -2.01 -22.12 -9.78
N ASP A 558 -0.89 -21.64 -9.22
CA ASP A 558 -0.07 -22.41 -8.28
C ASP A 558 -0.83 -22.66 -6.97
N TRP A 559 -1.41 -21.60 -6.41
CA TRP A 559 -2.25 -21.71 -5.22
C TRP A 559 -3.45 -22.64 -5.43
N GLN A 560 -4.13 -22.56 -6.58
CA GLN A 560 -5.25 -23.45 -6.89
C GLN A 560 -4.83 -24.93 -6.92
N ARG A 561 -3.69 -25.25 -7.55
CA ARG A 561 -3.15 -26.62 -7.55
C ARG A 561 -2.81 -27.08 -6.14
N TRP A 562 -2.20 -26.20 -5.34
CA TRP A 562 -1.83 -26.51 -3.96
C TRP A 562 -3.06 -26.80 -3.09
N VAL A 563 -4.05 -25.89 -3.06
CA VAL A 563 -5.21 -26.01 -2.16
C VAL A 563 -6.09 -27.20 -2.54
N THR A 564 -6.25 -27.49 -3.84
CA THR A 564 -7.02 -28.65 -4.31
C THR A 564 -6.26 -29.97 -4.19
N GLY A 565 -4.93 -29.93 -3.99
CA GLY A 565 -4.13 -31.12 -3.69
C GLY A 565 -4.46 -31.77 -2.34
N PHE A 566 -4.99 -31.01 -1.38
CA PHE A 566 -5.43 -31.55 -0.08
C PHE A 566 -6.83 -32.16 -0.11
N SER A 567 -7.69 -31.69 -1.02
CA SER A 567 -9.00 -32.27 -1.32
C SER A 567 -9.56 -31.63 -2.58
N ASN A 568 -9.98 -32.48 -3.52
CA ASN A 568 -10.66 -32.08 -4.76
C ASN A 568 -12.10 -32.63 -4.84
N ALA A 569 -12.62 -33.16 -3.73
CA ALA A 569 -13.98 -33.68 -3.67
C ALA A 569 -14.98 -32.58 -4.03
N LYS A 570 -16.01 -32.92 -4.82
CA LYS A 570 -17.02 -31.97 -5.30
C LYS A 570 -18.41 -32.32 -4.80
N VAL A 571 -19.23 -31.30 -4.62
CA VAL A 571 -20.66 -31.38 -4.26
C VAL A 571 -21.48 -30.50 -5.21
N ALA A 572 -22.80 -30.58 -5.13
CA ALA A 572 -23.68 -29.66 -5.85
C ALA A 572 -23.42 -28.21 -5.41
N ALA A 573 -23.56 -27.27 -6.35
CA ALA A 573 -23.42 -25.85 -6.08
C ALA A 573 -24.36 -25.38 -4.95
N ARG A 574 -23.86 -24.51 -4.07
CA ARG A 574 -24.61 -24.00 -2.92
C ARG A 574 -25.09 -22.59 -3.20
N ILE A 575 -26.39 -22.40 -3.29
CA ILE A 575 -26.99 -21.09 -3.54
C ILE A 575 -27.08 -20.34 -2.20
N PRO A 576 -26.55 -19.10 -2.10
CA PRO A 576 -26.63 -18.31 -0.89
C PRO A 576 -28.08 -18.10 -0.44
N GLY A 577 -28.38 -18.41 0.83
CA GLY A 577 -29.72 -18.27 1.39
C GLY A 577 -30.60 -19.54 1.38
N GLU A 578 -30.19 -20.62 0.68
CA GLU A 578 -30.95 -21.89 0.65
C GLU A 578 -30.61 -22.85 1.81
N GLY A 579 -29.54 -22.56 2.56
CA GLY A 579 -29.14 -23.32 3.75
C GLY A 579 -29.96 -22.95 5.00
N LYS A 580 -29.39 -23.17 6.20
CA LYS A 580 -30.04 -22.75 7.46
C LYS A 580 -30.00 -21.23 7.67
N LEU A 581 -29.15 -20.53 6.94
CA LEU A 581 -29.01 -19.08 7.00
C LEU A 581 -29.72 -18.45 5.79
N ALA A 582 -30.71 -17.60 6.07
CA ALA A 582 -31.37 -16.80 5.04
C ALA A 582 -30.44 -15.69 4.54
N ALA A 583 -30.63 -15.28 3.28
CA ALA A 583 -29.96 -14.11 2.74
C ALA A 583 -30.51 -12.83 3.41
N ILE A 584 -29.61 -11.97 3.90
CA ILE A 584 -29.92 -10.69 4.55
C ILE A 584 -30.05 -9.59 3.50
N GLU A 585 -29.03 -9.44 2.64
CA GLU A 585 -28.99 -8.46 1.55
C GLU A 585 -28.01 -8.90 0.45
N ASP A 586 -28.01 -8.20 -0.69
CA ASP A 586 -27.06 -8.44 -1.78
C ASP A 586 -25.63 -8.02 -1.42
N ALA A 587 -24.65 -8.77 -1.92
CA ALA A 587 -23.26 -8.31 -1.94
C ALA A 587 -23.17 -6.95 -2.68
N PRO A 588 -22.27 -6.04 -2.27
CA PRO A 588 -21.17 -6.25 -1.33
C PRO A 588 -21.55 -5.98 0.15
N GLY A 589 -22.84 -5.88 0.47
CA GLY A 589 -23.33 -5.57 1.82
C GLY A 589 -23.33 -4.08 2.17
N SER A 590 -23.86 -3.76 3.35
CA SER A 590 -24.01 -2.40 3.87
C SER A 590 -22.80 -1.93 4.67
N TYR A 591 -22.06 -2.82 5.33
CA TYR A 591 -20.89 -2.44 6.15
C TYR A 591 -19.78 -1.82 5.29
N VAL A 592 -19.52 -2.38 4.11
CA VAL A 592 -18.52 -1.86 3.18
C VAL A 592 -18.90 -0.50 2.56
N ARG A 593 -20.21 -0.15 2.55
CA ARG A 593 -20.70 1.10 1.95
C ARG A 593 -20.51 2.31 2.85
N VAL A 594 -20.18 2.12 4.13
CA VAL A 594 -19.89 3.22 5.06
C VAL A 594 -18.66 3.99 4.59
N ARG A 595 -18.85 5.27 4.22
CA ARG A 595 -17.77 6.18 3.81
C ARG A 595 -17.42 7.14 4.96
N LEU A 596 -16.13 7.45 5.11
CA LEU A 596 -15.64 8.48 6.02
C LEU A 596 -15.76 9.87 5.34
N SER A 597 -16.11 10.90 6.11
CA SER A 597 -16.44 12.26 5.63
C SER A 597 -15.38 13.34 5.91
#